data_AF-A0A3T3KY92-F1
#
_entry.id   AF-A0A3T3KY92-F1
#
_cell.length_a   1.000
_cell.length_b   1.000
_cell.length_c   1.000
_cell.angle_alpha   90.00
_cell.angle_beta   90.00
_cell.angle_gamma   90.00
#
_symmetry.space_group_name_H-M   'P 1'
#
loop_
_entity.id
_entity.type
_entity.pdbx_description
1 polymer ?
#
loop_
_entity_poly.entity_id
_entity_poly.type
_entity_poly.pdbx_seq_one_letter_code
_entity_poly.pdbx_strand_id
1 'polypeptide(L)'
;MAIILGGDDNASLKLMSAEKCHLGLWYNGRGKKAYSHLPIFRSLGEIHSRYHEMINKIIDKGVEGTEFNQLSSDLAQLEVLSQQLVGGIVRIQKHIALLHKLQTELSV
;
A
#
# COMPACT_ATOMS: atom_id res chain seq x y z
N MET A 1 -4.76 22.05 -0.56
CA MET A 1 -5.12 20.64 -0.80
C MET A 1 -6.10 20.27 0.30
N ALA A 2 -7.40 20.20 -0.02
CA ALA A 2 -8.45 20.06 0.99
C ALA A 2 -8.69 18.58 1.30
N ILE A 3 -8.49 18.21 2.56
CA ILE A 3 -9.01 16.96 3.12
C ILE A 3 -10.40 17.32 3.66
N ILE A 4 -11.46 16.93 2.94
CA ILE A 4 -12.83 17.05 3.45
C ILE A 4 -13.09 15.80 4.29
N LEU A 5 -12.96 15.95 5.61
CA LEU A 5 -13.55 15.04 6.59
C LEU A 5 -14.92 15.63 6.94
N GLY A 6 -15.98 15.06 6.37
CA GLY A 6 -17.35 15.48 6.63
C GLY A 6 -18.34 14.74 5.76
N GLY A 7 -18.90 13.66 6.29
CA GLY A 7 -19.94 12.89 5.61
C GLY A 7 -20.16 11.55 6.31
N ASP A 8 -21.36 11.40 6.86
CA ASP A 8 -21.90 10.33 7.71
C ASP A 8 -22.02 8.97 6.98
N ASP A 9 -20.90 8.43 6.49
CA ASP A 9 -20.83 7.16 5.79
C ASP A 9 -19.77 6.23 6.41
N ASN A 10 -19.81 5.99 7.73
CA ASN A 10 -18.91 5.03 8.37
C ASN A 10 -18.99 3.61 7.71
N ALA A 11 -20.13 3.30 7.08
CA ALA A 11 -20.31 2.06 6.31
C ALA A 11 -19.53 2.00 4.98
N SER A 12 -19.26 3.13 4.31
CA SER A 12 -18.57 3.15 3.01
C SER A 12 -17.03 3.14 3.15
N LEU A 13 -16.50 3.49 4.33
CA LEU A 13 -15.07 3.42 4.65
C LEU A 13 -14.55 1.99 4.86
N LYS A 14 -15.45 1.02 5.07
CA LYS A 14 -15.14 -0.42 5.15
C LYS A 14 -14.63 -1.01 3.82
N LEU A 15 -14.56 -0.21 2.75
CA LEU A 15 -14.06 -0.61 1.42
C LEU A 15 -12.54 -0.71 1.30
N MET A 16 -11.74 -0.32 2.29
CA MET A 16 -10.27 -0.36 2.19
C MET A 16 -9.67 -1.73 2.57
N SER A 17 -10.19 -2.82 1.98
CA SER A 17 -9.52 -4.12 2.07
C SER A 17 -8.27 -4.12 1.20
N ALA A 18 -7.13 -4.49 1.80
CA ALA A 18 -5.86 -4.67 1.09
C ALA A 18 -5.97 -5.67 -0.07
N GLU A 19 -6.93 -6.59 -0.04
CA GLU A 19 -7.11 -7.58 -1.12
C GLU A 19 -7.93 -7.04 -2.29
N LYS A 20 -8.85 -6.09 -2.02
CA LYS A 20 -9.81 -5.57 -3.00
C LYS A 20 -9.34 -4.30 -3.70
N CYS A 21 -8.29 -3.65 -3.21
CA CYS A 21 -7.73 -2.48 -3.89
C CYS A 21 -6.98 -2.89 -5.17
N HIS A 22 -6.74 -1.95 -6.09
CA HIS A 22 -6.06 -2.24 -7.37
C HIS A 22 -4.69 -2.90 -7.18
N LEU A 23 -3.91 -2.44 -6.20
CA LEU A 23 -2.62 -3.04 -5.87
C LEU A 23 -2.80 -4.46 -5.34
N GLY A 24 -3.79 -4.69 -4.48
CA GLY A 24 -4.14 -6.02 -3.94
C GLY A 24 -4.56 -7.02 -5.00
N LEU A 25 -5.42 -6.60 -5.94
CA LEU A 25 -5.86 -7.42 -7.07
C LEU A 25 -4.67 -7.79 -7.97
N TRP A 26 -3.77 -6.85 -8.24
CA TRP A 26 -2.55 -7.12 -8.99
C TRP A 26 -1.61 -8.05 -8.20
N TYR A 27 -1.39 -7.76 -6.92
CA TYR A 27 -0.51 -8.48 -6.02
C TYR A 27 -0.93 -9.94 -5.96
N ASN A 28 -2.19 -10.22 -5.63
CA ASN A 28 -2.71 -11.58 -5.51
C ASN A 28 -2.95 -12.27 -6.87
N GLY A 29 -3.06 -11.51 -7.96
CA GLY A 29 -3.26 -12.01 -9.31
C GLY A 29 -1.96 -12.18 -10.09
N ARG A 30 -1.80 -11.37 -11.15
CA ARG A 30 -0.67 -11.49 -12.08
C ARG A 30 0.69 -11.23 -11.43
N GLY A 31 0.75 -10.33 -10.45
CA GLY A 31 1.96 -10.02 -9.70
C GLY A 31 2.52 -11.24 -8.98
N LYS A 32 1.69 -11.96 -8.20
CA LYS A 32 2.09 -13.18 -7.49
C LYS A 32 2.61 -14.25 -8.44
N LYS A 33 1.92 -14.50 -9.55
CA LYS A 33 2.34 -15.52 -10.53
C LYS A 33 3.73 -15.23 -11.11
N ALA A 34 4.04 -13.96 -11.38
CA ALA A 34 5.30 -13.58 -12.01
C ALA A 34 6.44 -13.36 -11.01
N TYR A 35 6.15 -12.83 -9.81
CA TYR A 35 7.15 -12.19 -8.97
C TYR A 35 7.19 -12.69 -7.51
N SER A 36 6.39 -13.69 -7.13
CA SER A 36 6.36 -14.21 -5.74
C SER A 36 7.71 -14.73 -5.22
N HIS A 37 8.60 -15.12 -6.14
CA HIS A 37 9.96 -15.57 -5.81
C HIS A 37 10.86 -14.42 -5.36
N LEU A 38 10.54 -13.17 -5.70
CA LEU A 38 11.33 -11.99 -5.36
C LEU A 38 11.05 -11.55 -3.90
N PRO A 39 12.08 -11.42 -3.04
CA PRO A 39 11.90 -10.94 -1.67
C PRO A 39 11.25 -9.55 -1.60
N ILE A 40 11.58 -8.68 -2.56
CA ILE A 40 11.04 -7.33 -2.65
C ILE A 40 9.53 -7.30 -2.96
N PHE A 41 9.04 -8.31 -3.68
CA PHE A 41 7.62 -8.49 -3.91
C PHE A 41 6.92 -8.87 -2.60
N ARG A 42 7.47 -9.83 -1.83
CA ARG A 42 6.89 -10.20 -0.53
C ARG A 42 6.80 -9.01 0.42
N SER A 43 7.89 -8.24 0.54
CA SER A 43 7.95 -7.03 1.37
C SER A 43 6.90 -5.99 0.98
N LEU A 44 6.63 -5.80 -0.32
CA LEU A 44 5.57 -4.89 -0.77
C LEU A 44 4.19 -5.30 -0.22
N GLY A 45 3.89 -6.60 -0.19
CA GLY A 45 2.61 -7.11 0.35
C GLY A 45 2.45 -6.86 1.84
N GLU A 46 3.53 -6.99 2.62
CA GLU A 46 3.54 -6.72 4.05
C GLU A 46 3.31 -5.22 4.33
N ILE A 47 4.04 -4.34 3.64
CA ILE A 47 3.88 -2.88 3.78
C ILE A 47 2.46 -2.47 3.38
N HIS A 48 1.93 -3.05 2.31
CA HIS A 48 0.58 -2.79 1.82
C HIS A 48 -0.50 -3.19 2.82
N SER A 49 -0.35 -4.36 3.46
CA SER A 49 -1.28 -4.82 4.48
C SER A 49 -1.27 -3.88 5.69
N ARG A 50 -0.08 -3.51 6.17
CA ARG A 50 0.10 -2.56 7.29
C ARG A 50 -0.49 -1.18 7.00
N TYR A 51 -0.37 -0.70 5.76
CA TYR A 51 -0.96 0.57 5.34
C TYR A 51 -2.49 0.55 5.50
N HIS A 52 -3.14 -0.50 5.02
CA HIS A 52 -4.59 -0.67 5.17
C HIS A 52 -5.02 -0.88 6.62
N GLU A 53 -4.27 -1.67 7.41
CA GLU A 53 -4.51 -1.83 8.85
C GLU A 53 -4.46 -0.48 9.57
N MET A 54 -3.49 0.38 9.23
CA MET A 54 -3.35 1.70 9.86
C MET A 54 -4.50 2.65 9.48
N ILE A 55 -4.93 2.63 8.21
CA ILE A 55 -6.11 3.40 7.78
C ILE A 55 -7.34 2.97 8.55
N ASN A 56 -7.61 1.66 8.59
CA ASN A 56 -8.77 1.12 9.30
C ASN A 56 -8.72 1.50 10.79
N LYS A 57 -7.55 1.42 11.43
CA LYS A 57 -7.36 1.85 12.81
C LYS A 57 -7.68 3.34 13.02
N ILE A 58 -7.29 4.22 12.10
CA ILE A 58 -7.58 5.66 12.18
C ILE A 58 -9.08 5.90 12.02
N ILE A 59 -9.74 5.20 11.09
CA ILE A 59 -11.18 5.29 10.86
C ILE A 59 -11.95 4.78 12.09
N ASP A 60 -11.60 3.60 12.59
CA ASP A 60 -12.27 2.95 13.73
C ASP A 60 -12.17 3.78 15.01
N LYS A 61 -11.05 4.48 15.21
CA LYS A 61 -10.88 5.40 16.34
C LYS A 61 -11.76 6.65 16.22
N GLY A 62 -12.11 7.05 15.01
CA GLY A 62 -12.81 8.31 14.75
C GLY A 62 -11.96 9.54 15.09
N VAL A 63 -12.43 10.69 14.62
CA VAL A 63 -11.76 11.99 14.86
C VAL A 63 -12.29 12.67 16.12
N GLU A 64 -13.53 12.35 16.52
CA GLU A 64 -14.17 12.91 17.71
C GLU A 64 -13.65 12.21 18.97
N GLY A 65 -13.03 12.98 19.88
CA GLY A 65 -12.47 12.46 21.13
C GLY A 65 -11.03 11.93 21.03
N THR A 66 -10.42 11.93 19.84
CA THR A 66 -9.00 11.57 19.68
C THR A 66 -8.10 12.78 19.98
N GLU A 67 -7.18 12.61 20.93
CA GLU A 67 -6.14 13.60 21.24
C GLU A 67 -5.34 13.97 19.99
N PHE A 68 -5.14 15.28 19.75
CA PHE A 68 -4.47 15.80 18.56
C PHE A 68 -3.08 15.18 18.32
N ASN A 69 -2.32 14.98 19.40
CA ASN A 69 -0.99 14.36 19.33
C ASN A 69 -1.05 12.91 18.84
N GLN A 70 -2.07 12.17 19.25
CA GLN A 70 -2.27 10.78 18.83
C GLN A 70 -2.67 10.71 17.36
N LEU A 71 -3.62 11.56 16.93
CA LEU A 71 -4.04 11.63 15.52
C LEU A 71 -2.87 12.03 14.62
N SER A 72 -2.09 13.03 15.03
CA SER A 72 -0.92 13.49 14.29
C SER A 72 0.15 12.40 14.17
N SER A 73 0.38 11.63 15.23
CA SER A 73 1.31 10.49 15.21
C SER A 73 0.83 9.37 14.29
N ASP A 74 -0.45 9.03 14.34
CA ASP A 74 -1.03 7.99 13.49
C ASP A 74 -0.98 8.41 12.00
N LEU A 75 -1.27 9.67 11.68
CA LEU A 75 -1.15 10.22 10.32
C LEU A 75 0.30 10.27 9.84
N ALA A 76 1.26 10.64 10.69
CA ALA A 76 2.68 10.63 10.33
C ALA A 76 3.18 9.21 10.00
N GLN A 77 2.76 8.21 10.77
CA GLN A 77 3.08 6.81 10.49
C GLN A 77 2.43 6.33 9.18
N LEU A 78 1.19 6.74 8.92
CA LEU A 78 0.51 6.44 7.65
C LEU A 78 1.27 7.01 6.45
N GLU A 79 1.79 8.23 6.55
CA GLU A 79 2.61 8.86 5.51
C GLU A 79 3.91 8.09 5.26
N VAL A 80 4.60 7.64 6.31
CA VAL A 80 5.79 6.79 6.18
C VAL A 80 5.47 5.49 5.43
N LEU A 81 4.35 4.84 5.75
CA LEU A 81 3.91 3.62 5.06
C LEU A 81 3.56 3.90 3.58
N SER A 82 2.94 5.04 3.28
CA SER A 82 2.64 5.50 1.91
C SER A 82 3.92 5.63 1.08
N GLN A 83 4.94 6.29 1.64
CA GLN A 83 6.23 6.46 0.97
C GLN A 83 6.95 5.12 0.77
N GLN A 84 6.88 4.21 1.75
CA GLN A 84 7.42 2.87 1.64
C GLN A 84 6.73 2.05 0.54
N LEU A 85 5.41 2.16 0.40
CA LEU A 85 4.63 1.54 -0.66
C LEU A 85 5.08 1.99 -2.05
N VAL A 86 5.09 3.31 -2.27
CA VAL A 86 5.53 3.90 -3.55
C VAL A 86 6.96 3.49 -3.87
N GLY A 87 7.87 3.59 -2.88
CA GLY A 87 9.24 3.14 -3.03
C GLY A 87 9.36 1.65 -3.37
N GLY A 88 8.52 0.80 -2.76
CA GLY A 88 8.45 -0.64 -3.05
C GLY A 88 8.05 -0.91 -4.50
N ILE A 89 7.01 -0.24 -4.99
CA ILE A 89 6.54 -0.37 -6.38
C ILE A 89 7.65 0.04 -7.35
N VAL A 90 8.30 1.18 -7.13
CA VAL A 90 9.39 1.68 -7.99
C VAL A 90 10.55 0.68 -8.02
N ARG A 91 10.92 0.09 -6.88
CA ARG A 91 12.00 -0.89 -6.85
C ARG A 91 11.65 -2.17 -7.61
N ILE A 92 10.40 -2.65 -7.52
CA ILE A 92 9.93 -3.79 -8.32
C ILE A 92 9.98 -3.46 -9.81
N GLN A 93 9.49 -2.29 -10.22
CA GLN A 93 9.54 -1.86 -11.62
C GLN A 93 10.97 -1.83 -12.15
N LYS A 94 11.91 -1.27 -11.39
CA LYS A 94 13.34 -1.27 -11.75
C LYS A 94 13.90 -2.68 -11.90
N HIS A 95 13.56 -3.59 -10.97
CA HIS A 95 14.05 -4.96 -11.02
C HIS A 95 13.51 -5.71 -12.25
N ILE A 96 12.23 -5.56 -12.56
CA ILE A 96 11.61 -6.16 -13.76
C ILE A 96 12.26 -5.63 -15.04
N ALA A 97 12.48 -4.32 -15.12
CA ALA A 97 13.12 -3.70 -16.29
C ALA A 97 14.55 -4.25 -16.51
N LEU A 98 15.32 -4.46 -15.44
CA LEU A 98 16.65 -5.06 -15.53
C LEU A 98 16.59 -6.52 -16.00
N LEU A 99 15.66 -7.32 -15.46
CA LEU A 99 15.50 -8.72 -15.88
C LEU A 99 15.14 -8.83 -17.36
N HIS A 100 14.22 -8.00 -17.85
CA HIS A 100 13.88 -7.96 -19.28
C HIS A 100 15.08 -7.57 -20.15
N LYS A 101 15.88 -6.59 -19.72
CA LYS A 101 17.08 -6.17 -20.46
C LYS A 101 18.08 -7.33 -20.58
N LEU A 102 18.38 -8.00 -19.47
CA LEU A 102 19.31 -9.15 -19.44
C LEU A 102 18.81 -10.32 -20.29
N GLN A 103 17.50 -10.60 -20.26
CA GLN A 103 16.92 -11.67 -21.07
C GLN A 103 16.99 -11.36 -22.58
N THR A 104 16.83 -10.08 -22.95
CA THR A 104 16.96 -9.65 -24.35
C THR A 104 18.41 -9.76 -24.83
N GLU A 105 19.38 -9.39 -23.99
CA GLU A 105 20.81 -9.47 -24.31
C GLU A 105 21.33 -10.92 -24.38
N LEU A 106 20.78 -11.86 -23.60
CA LEU A 106 21.13 -13.29 -23.67
C LEU A 106 20.48 -14.06 -24.83
N SER A 107 19.47 -13.47 -25.47
CA SER A 107 18.73 -14.09 -26.58
C SER A 107 19.25 -13.67 -27.97
N VAL A 108 20.33 -12.88 -28.01
CA VAL A 108 21.07 -12.43 -29.20
C VAL A 108 22.42 -13.13 -29.24
#